data_AF-A0A1F2UF95-F1
#
_entry.id   AF-A0A1F2UF95-F1
#
_cell.length_a   1.000
_cell.length_b   1.000
_cell.length_c   1.000
_cell.angle_alpha   90.00
_cell.angle_beta   90.00
_cell.angle_gamma   90.00
#
_symmetry.space_group_name_H-M   'P 1'
#
loop_
_entity.id
_entity.type
_entity.pdbx_description
1 polymer ?
#
loop_
_entity_poly.entity_id
_entity_poly.type
_entity_poly.pdbx_seq_one_letter_code
_entity_poly.pdbx_strand_id
1 'polypeptide(L)'
;MKAKTICVALGLSWALCSAAFAQGGRAAPEELRRQVERRFEVVVVRDGLVLRADGPGRGARGARTVEVSGGTIIVDGAPATGAELRDTLGADADLVLQLSYLDVATQRALFTEAGRGVAPGPERPAAQPDLEPPDRREGARNRQASERIRIGGSVRVESDELIRGDVVAVGGSARVFGEVRGDVAAIGGVVELGPTAIVRGDVTVVGGTLRRDPGARIEGETHEIGIGAIDMSDWRFSMPSLAALWWGWTLSAVYSLVASIVRVSVLCLLAALVMLVARDYVERVSARAAAEPFKAGAIGFLAQVLFIPILVVVILLLVVTIIGIPLLVLVPFAILGLGIFGLIGFTAVGYHLGRLLTARLGWTDAGPFAATIAGILLVVSPVLVARLIGIGGGVLYPMTVGLGLVGVIVEYVAWTVGFGAVALARFGRPAAN
;
A
#
# COMPACT_ATOMS: atom_id res chain seq x y z
N MET A 1 43.79 -18.86 -2.29
CA MET A 1 42.66 -19.81 -2.07
C MET A 1 42.10 -19.77 -0.65
N LYS A 2 41.77 -18.60 -0.07
CA LYS A 2 41.20 -18.52 1.31
C LYS A 2 39.98 -17.61 1.48
N ALA A 3 39.59 -16.82 0.46
CA ALA A 3 38.43 -15.92 0.57
C ALA A 3 37.09 -16.57 0.18
N LYS A 4 37.09 -17.55 -0.75
CA LYS A 4 35.84 -18.22 -1.18
C LYS A 4 35.27 -19.19 -0.13
N THR A 5 36.10 -19.77 0.73
CA THR A 5 35.64 -20.74 1.74
C THR A 5 34.99 -20.08 2.96
N ILE A 6 35.37 -18.83 3.28
CA ILE A 6 34.82 -18.08 4.43
C ILE A 6 33.42 -17.53 4.13
N CYS A 7 33.14 -17.11 2.89
CA CYS A 7 31.79 -16.70 2.49
C CYS A 7 30.78 -17.84 2.46
N VAL A 8 31.20 -19.07 2.16
CA VAL A 8 30.31 -20.25 2.18
C VAL A 8 30.03 -20.69 3.63
N ALA A 9 31.00 -20.56 4.55
CA ALA A 9 30.79 -20.84 5.96
C ALA A 9 29.88 -19.81 6.66
N LEU A 10 29.98 -18.52 6.32
CA LEU A 10 29.06 -17.49 6.83
C LEU A 10 27.65 -17.60 6.22
N GLY A 11 27.53 -18.02 4.97
CA GLY A 11 26.24 -18.29 4.31
C GLY A 11 25.48 -19.48 4.94
N LEU A 12 26.20 -20.53 5.33
CA LEU A 12 25.59 -21.67 6.04
C LEU A 12 25.16 -21.33 7.47
N SER A 13 25.89 -20.45 8.17
CA SER A 13 25.50 -20.04 9.53
C SER A 13 24.23 -19.17 9.54
N TRP A 14 23.99 -18.36 8.50
CA TRP A 14 22.76 -17.58 8.36
C TRP A 14 21.55 -18.42 7.91
N ALA A 15 21.78 -19.45 7.10
CA ALA A 15 20.73 -20.41 6.74
C ALA A 15 20.33 -21.30 7.93
N LEU A 16 21.29 -21.69 8.78
CA LEU A 16 21.04 -22.48 9.99
C LEU A 16 20.42 -21.65 11.13
N CYS A 17 20.72 -20.36 11.24
CA CYS A 17 20.09 -19.48 12.24
C CYS A 17 18.63 -19.15 11.86
N SER A 18 18.33 -19.00 10.57
CA SER A 18 16.95 -18.85 10.07
C SER A 18 16.10 -20.11 10.26
N ALA A 19 16.73 -21.30 10.18
CA ALA A 19 16.06 -22.57 10.48
C ALA A 19 15.78 -22.75 12.00
N ALA A 20 16.69 -22.29 12.86
CA ALA A 20 16.54 -22.35 14.31
C ALA A 20 15.48 -21.37 14.85
N PHE A 21 15.32 -20.18 14.25
CA PHE A 21 14.23 -19.25 14.60
C PHE A 21 12.86 -19.63 14.00
N ALA A 22 12.81 -20.46 12.96
CA ALA A 22 11.56 -20.98 12.40
C ALA A 22 11.01 -22.23 13.14
N GLN A 23 11.77 -22.78 14.10
CA GLN A 23 11.38 -23.92 14.93
C GLN A 23 10.93 -23.53 16.35
N GLY A 24 10.93 -22.25 16.68
CA GLY A 24 10.34 -21.72 17.91
C GLY A 24 8.82 -21.57 17.79
N GLY A 25 8.08 -22.66 17.97
CA GLY A 25 6.66 -22.59 18.31
C GLY A 25 5.66 -22.55 17.16
N ARG A 26 5.85 -23.35 16.10
CA ARG A 26 4.69 -23.81 15.33
C ARG A 26 3.96 -24.84 16.19
N ALA A 27 3.07 -24.38 17.08
CA ALA A 27 2.04 -25.26 17.61
C ALA A 27 1.38 -25.93 16.40
N ALA A 28 1.24 -27.25 16.43
CA ALA A 28 0.50 -27.96 15.39
C ALA A 28 -0.84 -27.22 15.18
N PRO A 29 -1.36 -27.08 13.96
CA PRO A 29 -2.61 -26.33 13.73
C PRO A 29 -3.76 -26.80 14.64
N GLU A 30 -3.74 -28.08 15.04
CA GLU A 30 -4.66 -28.67 16.02
C GLU A 30 -4.45 -28.23 17.48
N GLU A 31 -3.22 -27.90 17.88
CA GLU A 31 -2.91 -27.35 19.21
C GLU A 31 -3.29 -25.87 19.29
N LEU A 32 -3.06 -25.10 18.21
CA LEU A 32 -3.56 -23.73 18.10
C LEU A 32 -5.10 -23.71 18.16
N ARG A 33 -5.77 -24.60 17.41
CA ARG A 33 -7.23 -24.78 17.48
C ARG A 33 -7.71 -25.04 18.90
N ARG A 34 -7.09 -26.00 19.60
CA ARG A 34 -7.44 -26.33 21.00
C ARG A 34 -7.17 -25.18 21.97
N GLN A 35 -6.11 -24.40 21.77
CA GLN A 35 -5.81 -23.24 22.60
C GLN A 35 -6.85 -22.13 22.42
N VAL A 36 -7.27 -21.88 21.18
CA VAL A 36 -8.27 -20.86 20.83
C VAL A 36 -9.66 -21.26 21.33
N GLU A 37 -10.13 -22.49 21.06
CA GLU A 37 -11.45 -22.98 21.52
C GLU A 37 -11.59 -23.01 23.06
N ARG A 38 -10.48 -23.10 23.80
CA ARG A 38 -10.50 -23.03 25.28
C ARG A 38 -10.73 -21.62 25.81
N ARG A 39 -10.42 -20.58 25.03
CA ARG A 39 -10.43 -19.18 25.47
C ARG A 39 -11.51 -18.36 24.77
N PHE A 40 -11.88 -18.74 23.55
CA PHE A 40 -12.82 -18.05 22.69
C PHE A 40 -13.83 -19.03 22.11
N GLU A 41 -15.08 -18.60 22.05
CA GLU A 41 -16.08 -19.20 21.17
C GLU A 41 -15.79 -18.76 19.73
N VAL A 42 -15.59 -19.72 18.82
CA VAL A 42 -15.20 -19.44 17.44
C VAL A 42 -16.39 -19.59 16.50
N VAL A 43 -16.73 -18.52 15.80
CA VAL A 43 -17.76 -18.50 14.76
C VAL A 43 -17.08 -18.28 13.41
N VAL A 44 -17.24 -19.23 12.50
CA VAL A 44 -16.69 -19.14 11.13
C VAL A 44 -17.60 -18.28 10.26
N VAL A 45 -17.06 -17.23 9.63
CA VAL A 45 -17.81 -16.26 8.82
C VAL A 45 -17.31 -16.25 7.37
N ARG A 46 -18.06 -15.59 6.47
CA ARG A 46 -17.78 -15.53 5.02
C ARG A 46 -16.44 -14.91 4.64
N ASP A 47 -15.82 -14.14 5.52
CA ASP A 47 -14.56 -13.46 5.23
C ASP A 47 -13.47 -13.72 6.30
N GLY A 48 -13.72 -14.61 7.27
CA GLY A 48 -12.76 -14.85 8.35
C GLY A 48 -13.32 -15.64 9.54
N LEU A 49 -12.78 -15.36 10.72
CA LEU A 49 -13.20 -15.93 12.01
C LEU A 49 -13.63 -14.82 12.95
N VAL A 50 -14.74 -15.03 13.66
CA VAL A 50 -15.15 -14.17 14.79
C VAL A 50 -14.93 -14.95 16.07
N LEU A 51 -14.11 -14.40 16.96
CA LEU A 51 -13.76 -14.93 18.26
C LEU A 51 -14.54 -14.13 19.33
N ARG A 52 -15.39 -14.81 20.07
CA ARG A 52 -16.14 -14.22 21.18
C ARG A 52 -15.56 -14.69 22.50
N ALA A 53 -15.23 -13.76 23.39
CA ALA A 53 -14.77 -14.12 24.74
C ALA A 53 -15.99 -14.40 25.63
N ASP A 54 -16.06 -15.60 26.21
CA ASP A 54 -17.23 -16.03 26.97
C ASP A 54 -17.02 -15.81 28.49
N GLY A 55 -17.62 -14.73 29.00
CA GLY A 55 -17.80 -14.44 30.43
C GLY A 55 -16.77 -13.52 31.11
N PRO A 56 -17.18 -12.77 32.16
CA PRO A 56 -16.29 -11.89 32.92
C PRO A 56 -15.35 -12.74 33.79
N GLY A 57 -14.14 -13.01 33.27
CA GLY A 57 -13.12 -13.78 33.98
C GLY A 57 -12.32 -14.77 33.12
N ARG A 58 -12.71 -14.98 31.85
CA ARG A 58 -11.90 -15.72 30.87
C ARG A 58 -11.32 -14.76 29.82
N GLY A 59 -10.02 -14.49 29.94
CA GLY A 59 -9.13 -14.19 28.80
C GLY A 59 -9.24 -12.88 28.02
N ALA A 60 -10.14 -11.95 28.35
CA ALA A 60 -10.14 -10.62 27.73
C ALA A 60 -10.30 -9.55 28.80
N ARG A 61 -9.31 -8.67 28.95
CA ARG A 61 -9.39 -7.54 29.90
C ARG A 61 -10.34 -6.44 29.41
N GLY A 62 -10.77 -6.46 28.15
CA GLY A 62 -11.66 -5.44 27.59
C GLY A 62 -12.48 -5.83 26.34
N ALA A 63 -12.00 -6.74 25.50
CA ALA A 63 -12.68 -7.07 24.24
C ALA A 63 -13.84 -8.07 24.40
N ARG A 64 -15.01 -7.75 23.83
CA ARG A 64 -16.16 -8.68 23.79
C ARG A 64 -16.15 -9.53 22.52
N THR A 65 -15.73 -8.94 21.41
CA THR A 65 -15.70 -9.59 20.09
C THR A 65 -14.42 -9.22 19.35
N VAL A 66 -13.74 -10.22 18.79
CA VAL A 66 -12.53 -10.06 17.99
C VAL A 66 -12.74 -10.75 16.64
N GLU A 67 -12.72 -9.99 15.55
CA GLU A 67 -12.84 -10.51 14.20
C GLU A 67 -11.46 -10.53 13.51
N VAL A 68 -11.15 -11.65 12.86
CA VAL A 68 -9.90 -11.88 12.14
C VAL A 68 -10.25 -12.21 10.69
N SER A 69 -9.93 -11.27 9.79
CA SER A 69 -10.22 -11.40 8.35
C SER A 69 -9.04 -10.90 7.52
N GLY A 70 -8.49 -11.77 6.66
CA GLY A 70 -7.52 -11.38 5.62
C GLY A 70 -6.29 -10.61 6.11
N GLY A 71 -5.79 -10.90 7.32
CA GLY A 71 -4.65 -10.22 7.93
C GLY A 71 -4.99 -8.93 8.68
N THR A 72 -6.27 -8.55 8.75
CA THR A 72 -6.78 -7.46 9.58
C THR A 72 -7.45 -8.02 10.82
N ILE A 73 -7.20 -7.38 11.97
CA ILE A 73 -7.81 -7.72 13.25
C ILE A 73 -8.71 -6.56 13.66
N ILE A 74 -9.98 -6.85 13.93
CA ILE A 74 -10.98 -5.90 14.35
C ILE A 74 -11.39 -6.28 15.78
N VAL A 75 -11.30 -5.33 16.71
CA VAL A 75 -11.68 -5.52 18.12
C VAL A 75 -12.86 -4.61 18.41
N ASP A 76 -13.99 -5.18 18.83
CA ASP A 76 -15.25 -4.47 19.14
C ASP A 76 -15.70 -3.49 18.03
N GLY A 77 -15.44 -3.85 16.76
CA GLY A 77 -15.84 -3.07 15.58
C GLY A 77 -14.82 -2.03 15.10
N ALA A 78 -13.65 -1.90 15.75
CA ALA A 78 -12.57 -1.01 15.32
C ALA A 78 -11.32 -1.80 14.86
N PRO A 79 -10.62 -1.39 13.79
CA PRO A 79 -9.36 -2.01 13.39
C PRO A 79 -8.31 -1.81 14.47
N ALA A 80 -7.66 -2.89 14.90
CA ALA A 80 -6.66 -2.87 15.96
C ALA A 80 -5.28 -3.26 15.41
N THR A 81 -4.26 -2.51 15.80
CA THR A 81 -2.85 -2.86 15.56
C THR A 81 -2.39 -3.94 16.54
N GLY A 82 -1.30 -4.65 16.22
CA GLY A 82 -0.76 -5.69 17.10
C GLY A 82 -0.35 -5.20 18.50
N ALA A 83 -0.05 -3.91 18.66
CA ALA A 83 0.23 -3.30 19.96
C ALA A 83 -1.06 -3.09 20.77
N GLU A 84 -2.09 -2.51 20.16
CA GLU A 84 -3.41 -2.28 20.78
C GLU A 84 -4.10 -3.61 21.14
N LEU A 85 -3.90 -4.64 20.33
CA LEU A 85 -4.39 -5.98 20.61
C LEU A 85 -3.75 -6.60 21.86
N ARG A 86 -2.44 -6.40 22.07
CA ARG A 86 -1.72 -6.86 23.27
C ARG A 86 -2.16 -6.11 24.52
N ASP A 87 -2.43 -4.81 24.41
CA ASP A 87 -2.97 -4.03 25.51
C ASP A 87 -4.39 -4.47 25.90
N THR A 88 -5.19 -4.88 24.91
CA THR A 88 -6.61 -5.25 25.11
C THR A 88 -6.81 -6.71 25.53
N LEU A 89 -6.09 -7.66 24.91
CA LEU A 89 -6.22 -9.10 25.13
C LEU A 89 -5.09 -9.70 26.00
N GLY A 90 -4.03 -8.94 26.28
CA GLY A 90 -2.92 -9.40 27.10
C GLY A 90 -2.26 -10.67 26.54
N ALA A 91 -2.17 -11.71 27.36
CA ALA A 91 -1.54 -12.98 26.99
C ALA A 91 -2.29 -13.74 25.87
N ASP A 92 -3.58 -13.46 25.67
CA ASP A 92 -4.38 -14.12 24.63
C ASP A 92 -4.23 -13.43 23.25
N ALA A 93 -3.56 -12.27 23.19
CA ALA A 93 -3.29 -11.55 21.94
C ALA A 93 -2.40 -12.33 20.97
N ASP A 94 -1.42 -13.08 21.51
CA ASP A 94 -0.49 -13.85 20.67
C ASP A 94 -1.19 -14.99 19.94
N LEU A 95 -2.28 -15.54 20.48
CA LEU A 95 -3.12 -16.55 19.81
C LEU A 95 -3.86 -15.94 18.62
N VAL A 96 -4.43 -14.74 18.80
CA VAL A 96 -5.15 -14.02 17.74
C VAL A 96 -4.19 -13.54 16.65
N LEU A 97 -2.98 -13.09 17.01
CA LEU A 97 -1.93 -12.74 16.05
C LEU A 97 -1.52 -13.96 15.22
N GLN A 98 -1.30 -15.11 15.84
CA GLN A 98 -0.97 -16.35 15.11
C GLN A 98 -2.07 -16.76 14.14
N LEU A 99 -3.34 -16.61 14.51
CA LEU A 99 -4.47 -16.82 13.60
C LEU A 99 -4.45 -15.82 12.43
N SER A 100 -4.17 -14.54 12.68
CA SER A 100 -4.16 -13.49 11.64
C SER A 100 -3.10 -13.70 10.55
N TYR A 101 -2.02 -14.42 10.88
CA TYR A 101 -0.98 -14.78 9.91
C TYR A 101 -1.34 -15.98 9.03
N LEU A 102 -2.40 -16.73 9.37
CA LEU A 102 -2.91 -17.82 8.54
C LEU A 102 -3.78 -17.25 7.42
N ASP A 103 -3.76 -17.89 6.25
CA ASP A 103 -4.67 -17.55 5.18
C ASP A 103 -6.13 -17.91 5.56
N VAL A 104 -7.09 -17.20 4.98
CA VAL A 104 -8.53 -17.33 5.29
C VAL A 104 -9.03 -18.76 5.03
N ALA A 105 -8.48 -19.48 4.04
CA ALA A 105 -8.90 -20.85 3.75
C ALA A 105 -8.40 -21.82 4.84
N THR A 106 -7.16 -21.67 5.31
CA THR A 106 -6.58 -22.45 6.41
C THR A 106 -7.27 -22.14 7.74
N GLN A 107 -7.53 -20.86 8.04
CA GLN A 107 -8.32 -20.46 9.22
C GLN A 107 -9.67 -21.18 9.26
N ARG A 108 -10.38 -21.22 8.13
CA ARG A 108 -11.68 -21.91 8.03
C ARG A 108 -11.56 -23.41 8.15
N ALA A 109 -10.59 -24.01 7.48
CA ALA A 109 -10.36 -25.44 7.53
C ALA A 109 -10.07 -25.93 8.95
N LEU A 110 -9.43 -25.10 9.78
CA LEU A 110 -9.15 -25.42 11.18
C LEU A 110 -10.41 -25.51 12.05
N PHE A 111 -11.45 -24.72 11.78
CA PHE A 111 -12.64 -24.64 12.63
C PHE A 111 -13.94 -25.11 11.95
N THR A 112 -13.87 -25.60 10.70
CA THR A 112 -15.00 -26.21 9.98
C THR A 112 -14.94 -27.74 10.08
N GLU A 113 -16.08 -28.42 10.06
CA GLU A 113 -16.20 -29.89 10.19
C GLU A 113 -15.36 -30.72 9.21
N ALA A 114 -14.82 -30.12 8.14
CA ALA A 114 -13.87 -30.75 7.21
C ALA A 114 -12.52 -31.15 7.85
N GLY A 115 -12.19 -30.61 9.04
CA GLY A 115 -11.06 -31.06 9.88
C GLY A 115 -11.41 -32.20 10.83
N ARG A 116 -12.67 -32.63 10.91
CA ARG A 116 -13.04 -33.87 11.62
C ARG A 116 -12.65 -35.03 10.71
N GLY A 117 -11.61 -35.78 11.08
CA GLY A 117 -11.18 -36.97 10.36
C GLY A 117 -12.36 -37.83 9.93
N VAL A 118 -12.52 -38.00 8.62
CA VAL A 118 -13.58 -38.80 8.00
C VAL A 118 -13.31 -40.27 8.30
N ALA A 119 -14.13 -40.87 9.16
CA ALA A 119 -14.34 -42.32 9.17
C ALA A 119 -15.41 -42.65 8.11
N PRO A 120 -15.23 -43.69 7.26
CA PRO A 120 -16.18 -43.99 6.19
C PRO A 120 -17.41 -44.72 6.77
N GLY A 121 -18.60 -44.17 6.51
CA GLY A 121 -19.91 -44.78 6.78
C GLY A 121 -20.81 -44.67 5.55
N PRO A 122 -21.76 -45.62 5.34
CA PRO A 122 -22.04 -46.18 4.02
C PRO A 122 -23.00 -45.36 3.15
N GLU A 123 -22.90 -45.66 1.85
CA GLU A 123 -23.64 -45.17 0.70
C GLU A 123 -25.13 -44.88 0.95
N ARG A 124 -25.58 -43.69 0.52
CA ARG A 124 -27.00 -43.34 0.41
C ARG A 124 -27.39 -43.36 -1.07
N PRO A 125 -28.35 -44.21 -1.50
CA PRO A 125 -28.72 -44.36 -2.91
C PRO A 125 -29.38 -43.14 -3.54
N ALA A 126 -29.29 -43.13 -4.87
CA ALA A 126 -29.65 -42.09 -5.83
C ALA A 126 -31.05 -41.46 -5.66
N ALA A 127 -31.10 -40.19 -6.05
CA ALA A 127 -32.27 -39.33 -6.17
C ALA A 127 -33.36 -39.93 -7.09
N GLN A 128 -34.62 -39.74 -6.69
CA GLN A 128 -35.80 -39.83 -7.58
C GLN A 128 -36.34 -38.42 -7.84
N PRO A 129 -36.91 -38.14 -9.03
CA PRO A 129 -37.34 -36.80 -9.44
C PRO A 129 -38.81 -36.50 -9.09
N ASP A 130 -39.07 -35.20 -8.92
CA ASP A 130 -40.30 -34.45 -9.15
C ASP A 130 -41.61 -34.89 -8.48
N LEU A 131 -41.96 -34.16 -7.41
CA LEU A 131 -43.35 -33.92 -7.01
C LEU A 131 -43.52 -32.42 -6.70
N GLU A 132 -44.26 -31.71 -7.55
CA GLU A 132 -44.84 -30.40 -7.24
C GLU A 132 -45.67 -30.49 -5.95
N PRO A 133 -45.49 -29.59 -4.96
CA PRO A 133 -46.42 -29.52 -3.85
C PRO A 133 -47.66 -28.73 -4.29
N PRO A 134 -48.87 -29.24 -4.04
CA PRO A 134 -50.10 -28.52 -4.32
C PRO A 134 -50.32 -27.40 -3.30
N ASP A 135 -51.08 -26.40 -3.74
CA ASP A 135 -51.73 -25.39 -2.91
C ASP A 135 -52.25 -25.99 -1.59
N ARG A 136 -51.67 -25.54 -0.48
CA ARG A 136 -52.24 -25.73 0.84
C ARG A 136 -52.35 -24.38 1.56
N ARG A 137 -53.47 -23.71 1.30
CA ARG A 137 -54.08 -22.81 2.27
C ARG A 137 -54.56 -23.67 3.44
N GLU A 138 -53.87 -23.61 4.57
CA GLU A 138 -54.40 -24.12 5.83
C GLU A 138 -53.60 -23.59 7.02
N GLY A 139 -54.33 -23.03 7.99
CA GLY A 139 -53.98 -23.16 9.40
C GLY A 139 -53.22 -21.99 9.99
N ALA A 140 -53.99 -21.05 10.53
CA ALA A 140 -53.64 -20.33 11.75
C ALA A 140 -53.26 -21.35 12.86
N ARG A 141 -51.99 -21.78 12.85
CA ARG A 141 -51.34 -22.38 14.01
C ARG A 141 -50.40 -21.33 14.54
N ASN A 142 -50.85 -20.67 15.60
CA ASN A 142 -50.07 -19.94 16.62
C ASN A 142 -48.55 -20.13 16.44
N ARG A 143 -47.95 -19.35 15.52
CA ARG A 143 -46.51 -19.42 15.22
C ARG A 143 -45.80 -18.61 16.28
N GLN A 144 -45.71 -19.21 17.47
CA GLN A 144 -44.98 -18.63 18.57
C GLN A 144 -43.48 -18.88 18.33
N ALA A 145 -42.84 -17.98 17.60
CA ALA A 145 -41.39 -17.95 17.49
C ALA A 145 -40.81 -17.25 18.72
N SER A 146 -39.80 -17.86 19.34
CA SER A 146 -39.17 -17.30 20.54
C SER A 146 -38.20 -16.17 20.21
N GLU A 147 -37.56 -16.20 19.03
CA GLU A 147 -36.62 -15.18 18.54
C GLU A 147 -36.42 -15.38 17.04
N ARG A 148 -36.07 -14.33 16.29
CA ARG A 148 -35.86 -14.41 14.84
C ARG A 148 -34.73 -13.52 14.37
N ILE A 149 -33.54 -14.12 14.23
CA ILE A 149 -32.34 -13.48 13.70
C ILE A 149 -32.10 -13.93 12.26
N ARG A 150 -31.85 -12.99 11.34
CA ARG A 150 -31.36 -13.27 9.98
C ARG A 150 -30.18 -12.39 9.59
N ILE A 151 -29.15 -13.03 9.05
CA ILE A 151 -27.92 -12.40 8.58
C ILE A 151 -27.87 -12.48 7.05
N GLY A 152 -27.72 -11.35 6.38
CA GLY A 152 -27.69 -11.23 4.91
C GLY A 152 -29.05 -11.39 4.23
N GLY A 153 -30.15 -11.22 4.96
CA GLY A 153 -31.51 -11.40 4.44
C GLY A 153 -32.55 -10.58 5.21
N SER A 154 -33.73 -10.42 4.63
CA SER A 154 -34.83 -9.67 5.26
C SER A 154 -35.71 -10.55 6.15
N VAL A 155 -36.28 -9.94 7.19
CA VAL A 155 -37.28 -10.56 8.05
C VAL A 155 -38.63 -9.92 7.77
N ARG A 156 -39.67 -10.74 7.63
CA ARG A 156 -41.06 -10.27 7.59
C ARG A 156 -41.84 -10.99 8.68
N VAL A 157 -42.54 -10.21 9.50
CA VAL A 157 -43.47 -10.67 10.53
C VAL A 157 -44.86 -10.30 10.06
N GLU A 158 -45.69 -11.31 9.80
CA GLU A 158 -47.04 -11.09 9.28
C GLU A 158 -48.00 -10.62 10.39
N SER A 159 -49.16 -10.09 10.01
CA SER A 159 -50.13 -9.49 10.96
C SER A 159 -50.75 -10.48 11.96
N ASP A 160 -50.71 -11.78 11.67
CA ASP A 160 -51.19 -12.87 12.52
C ASP A 160 -50.07 -13.54 13.34
N GLU A 161 -48.83 -13.03 13.25
CA GLU A 161 -47.65 -13.59 13.91
C GLU A 161 -47.32 -12.83 15.21
N LEU A 162 -47.04 -13.60 16.28
CA LEU A 162 -46.58 -13.09 17.57
C LEU A 162 -45.18 -13.62 17.86
N ILE A 163 -44.20 -12.72 17.93
CA ILE A 163 -42.82 -13.05 18.30
C ILE A 163 -42.57 -12.65 19.75
N ARG A 164 -42.14 -13.60 20.59
CA ARG A 164 -41.94 -13.33 22.03
C ARG A 164 -40.62 -12.66 22.36
N GLY A 165 -39.59 -12.89 21.56
CA GLY A 165 -38.26 -12.28 21.72
C GLY A 165 -37.91 -11.42 20.53
N ASP A 166 -36.62 -11.37 20.22
CA ASP A 166 -36.06 -10.30 19.39
C ASP A 166 -36.12 -10.61 17.90
N VAL A 167 -36.27 -9.56 17.10
CA VAL A 167 -36.25 -9.62 15.64
C VAL A 167 -35.04 -8.84 15.15
N VAL A 168 -34.03 -9.55 14.65
CA VAL A 168 -32.76 -8.92 14.23
C VAL A 168 -32.49 -9.22 12.75
N ALA A 169 -32.32 -8.18 11.94
CA ALA A 169 -31.93 -8.27 10.53
C ALA A 169 -30.58 -7.58 10.30
N VAL A 170 -29.54 -8.34 9.97
CA VAL A 170 -28.21 -7.80 9.68
C VAL A 170 -27.98 -7.79 8.17
N GLY A 171 -27.79 -6.61 7.57
CA GLY A 171 -27.60 -6.44 6.12
C GLY A 171 -28.89 -6.65 5.30
N GLY A 172 -30.06 -6.46 5.90
CA GLY A 172 -31.37 -6.63 5.27
C GLY A 172 -32.48 -5.86 6.00
N SER A 173 -33.68 -5.84 5.43
CA SER A 173 -34.82 -5.09 5.97
C SER A 173 -35.69 -5.92 6.91
N ALA A 174 -36.21 -5.32 7.98
CA ALA A 174 -37.19 -5.91 8.88
C ALA A 174 -38.57 -5.27 8.63
N ARG A 175 -39.55 -6.07 8.18
CA ARG A 175 -40.93 -5.59 7.94
C ARG A 175 -41.85 -6.25 8.96
N VAL A 176 -42.45 -5.46 9.83
CA VAL A 176 -43.29 -5.96 10.93
C VAL A 176 -44.71 -5.48 10.73
N PHE A 177 -45.64 -6.42 10.62
CA PHE A 177 -47.09 -6.16 10.54
C PHE A 177 -47.85 -6.74 11.74
N GLY A 178 -47.24 -7.65 12.51
CA GLY A 178 -47.81 -8.31 13.70
C GLY A 178 -47.28 -7.78 15.04
N GLU A 179 -47.35 -8.60 16.09
CA GLU A 179 -46.90 -8.24 17.46
C GLU A 179 -45.50 -8.82 17.74
N VAL A 180 -44.58 -7.97 18.21
CA VAL A 180 -43.25 -8.34 18.69
C VAL A 180 -43.11 -7.89 20.14
N ARG A 181 -42.84 -8.82 21.05
CA ARG A 181 -42.70 -8.51 22.48
C ARG A 181 -41.27 -8.13 22.88
N GLY A 182 -40.27 -8.59 22.13
CA GLY A 182 -38.87 -8.20 22.30
C GLY A 182 -38.48 -7.00 21.43
N ASP A 183 -37.19 -6.88 21.18
CA ASP A 183 -36.60 -5.76 20.45
C ASP A 183 -36.60 -6.00 18.95
N VAL A 184 -36.70 -4.94 18.16
CA VAL A 184 -36.59 -4.98 16.69
C VAL A 184 -35.35 -4.22 16.28
N ALA A 185 -34.36 -4.94 15.74
CA ALA A 185 -33.11 -4.35 15.28
C ALA A 185 -32.86 -4.60 13.79
N ALA A 186 -32.49 -3.56 13.04
CA ALA A 186 -31.94 -3.72 11.69
C ALA A 186 -30.64 -2.94 11.50
N ILE A 187 -29.63 -3.61 10.95
CA ILE A 187 -28.30 -3.03 10.68
C ILE A 187 -28.11 -2.93 9.17
N GLY A 188 -27.96 -1.71 8.65
CA GLY A 188 -27.70 -1.41 7.23
C GLY A 188 -28.91 -1.61 6.30
N GLY A 189 -30.14 -1.61 6.84
CA GLY A 189 -31.37 -1.88 6.09
C GLY A 189 -32.56 -1.01 6.54
N VAL A 190 -33.76 -1.35 6.09
CA VAL A 190 -34.97 -0.59 6.43
C VAL A 190 -35.80 -1.35 7.47
N VAL A 191 -36.23 -0.67 8.54
CA VAL A 191 -37.29 -1.18 9.41
C VAL A 191 -38.61 -0.56 8.97
N GLU A 192 -39.57 -1.39 8.59
CA GLU A 192 -40.91 -0.95 8.18
C GLU A 192 -41.94 -1.51 9.15
N LEU A 193 -42.63 -0.63 9.87
CA LEU A 193 -43.71 -0.97 10.79
C LEU A 193 -45.04 -0.65 10.11
N GLY A 194 -45.84 -1.68 9.84
CA GLY A 194 -47.16 -1.54 9.23
C GLY A 194 -48.26 -1.08 10.20
N PRO A 195 -49.49 -0.84 9.71
CA PRO A 195 -50.57 -0.22 10.46
C PRO A 195 -51.06 -1.03 11.68
N THR A 196 -50.81 -2.34 11.70
CA THR A 196 -51.19 -3.25 12.79
C THR A 196 -50.01 -3.66 13.66
N ALA A 197 -48.81 -3.10 13.42
CA ALA A 197 -47.60 -3.50 14.12
C ALA A 197 -47.60 -3.02 15.58
N ILE A 198 -47.33 -3.94 16.51
CA ILE A 198 -47.17 -3.64 17.93
C ILE A 198 -45.80 -4.14 18.38
N VAL A 199 -44.88 -3.23 18.69
CA VAL A 199 -43.56 -3.56 19.23
C VAL A 199 -43.53 -3.14 20.69
N ARG A 200 -43.35 -4.10 21.60
CA ARG A 200 -43.29 -3.80 23.05
C ARG A 200 -41.90 -3.41 23.53
N GLY A 201 -40.86 -3.97 22.90
CA GLY A 201 -39.47 -3.62 23.17
C GLY A 201 -39.00 -2.41 22.37
N ASP A 202 -37.68 -2.28 22.27
CA ASP A 202 -37.02 -1.16 21.63
C ASP A 202 -36.86 -1.39 20.12
N VAL A 203 -36.93 -0.30 19.34
CA VAL A 203 -36.70 -0.34 17.89
C VAL A 203 -35.37 0.32 17.60
N THR A 204 -34.38 -0.47 17.22
CA THR A 204 -33.03 0.01 16.89
C THR A 204 -32.73 -0.10 15.40
N VAL A 205 -32.39 1.01 14.76
CA VAL A 205 -31.96 1.03 13.36
C VAL A 205 -30.55 1.60 13.29
N VAL A 206 -29.60 0.82 12.79
CA VAL A 206 -28.18 1.22 12.67
C VAL A 206 -27.83 1.40 11.20
N GLY A 207 -27.54 2.62 10.76
CA GLY A 207 -27.16 2.93 9.36
C GLY A 207 -28.22 2.59 8.32
N GLY A 208 -29.49 2.69 8.72
CA GLY A 208 -30.67 2.36 7.92
C GLY A 208 -31.73 3.45 8.00
N THR A 209 -32.97 3.14 7.60
CA THR A 209 -34.11 4.05 7.78
C THR A 209 -35.26 3.35 8.49
N LEU A 210 -35.92 4.05 9.41
CA LEU A 210 -37.15 3.60 10.05
C LEU A 210 -38.38 4.21 9.36
N ARG A 211 -39.26 3.37 8.81
CA ARG A 211 -40.55 3.76 8.23
C ARG A 211 -41.67 3.25 9.12
N ARG A 212 -42.33 4.17 9.83
CA ARG A 212 -43.43 3.87 10.72
C ARG A 212 -44.76 4.32 10.11
N ASP A 213 -45.70 3.40 9.97
CA ASP A 213 -47.09 3.71 9.63
C ASP A 213 -47.80 4.36 10.82
N PRO A 214 -48.72 5.33 10.62
CA PRO A 214 -49.48 5.97 11.70
C PRO A 214 -50.23 5.00 12.63
N GLY A 215 -50.60 3.81 12.15
CA GLY A 215 -51.25 2.77 12.97
C GLY A 215 -50.30 1.99 13.88
N ALA A 216 -49.00 2.01 13.63
CA ALA A 216 -48.01 1.24 14.38
C ALA A 216 -47.81 1.78 15.81
N ARG A 217 -47.77 0.87 16.78
CA ARG A 217 -47.52 1.18 18.20
C ARG A 217 -46.16 0.63 18.64
N ILE A 218 -45.34 1.51 19.19
CA ILE A 218 -44.05 1.17 19.81
C ILE A 218 -44.20 1.55 21.29
N GLU A 219 -44.10 0.58 22.19
CA GLU A 219 -44.16 0.82 23.64
C GLU A 219 -42.77 1.14 24.24
N GLY A 220 -41.69 0.66 23.62
CA GLY A 220 -40.30 0.96 24.01
C GLY A 220 -39.71 2.21 23.34
N GLU A 221 -38.38 2.35 23.45
CA GLU A 221 -37.63 3.46 22.88
C GLU A 221 -37.30 3.23 21.40
N THR A 222 -37.16 4.32 20.64
CA THR A 222 -36.74 4.27 19.24
C THR A 222 -35.33 4.82 19.12
N HIS A 223 -34.37 3.95 18.83
CA HIS A 223 -32.97 4.29 18.63
C HIS A 223 -32.61 4.21 17.14
N GLU A 224 -32.77 5.33 16.45
CA GLU A 224 -32.19 5.49 15.13
C GLU A 224 -30.74 5.95 15.30
N ILE A 225 -29.83 4.97 15.34
CA ILE A 225 -28.40 5.23 15.26
C ILE A 225 -28.10 5.43 13.78
N GLY A 226 -28.47 6.62 13.30
CA GLY A 226 -27.86 7.16 12.11
C GLY A 226 -26.34 7.12 12.34
N ILE A 227 -25.62 6.48 11.43
CA ILE A 227 -24.21 6.82 11.26
C ILE A 227 -24.29 8.30 10.91
N GLY A 228 -24.00 9.15 11.90
CA GLY A 228 -24.31 10.57 11.87
C GLY A 228 -23.85 11.13 10.53
N ALA A 229 -24.67 12.01 9.96
CA ALA A 229 -24.45 12.68 8.70
C ALA A 229 -22.97 13.11 8.53
N ILE A 230 -22.17 12.20 7.99
CA ILE A 230 -21.31 12.54 6.88
C ILE A 230 -22.30 12.73 5.76
N ASP A 231 -22.48 13.97 5.34
CA ASP A 231 -23.15 14.31 4.11
C ASP A 231 -22.52 13.48 2.96
N MET A 232 -23.10 12.33 2.65
CA MET A 232 -22.67 11.46 1.56
C MET A 232 -23.11 11.99 0.19
N SER A 233 -23.75 13.18 0.12
CA SER A 233 -23.92 13.87 -1.15
C SER A 233 -22.61 14.57 -1.58
N ASP A 234 -21.80 15.02 -0.63
CA ASP A 234 -20.41 15.43 -0.84
C ASP A 234 -19.42 14.23 -0.84
N TRP A 235 -19.80 13.13 -0.20
CA TRP A 235 -19.07 11.85 -0.20
C TRP A 235 -19.70 10.83 -1.15
N ARG A 236 -19.98 11.23 -2.39
CA ARG A 236 -19.93 10.25 -3.48
C ARG A 236 -18.52 9.68 -3.43
N PHE A 237 -18.38 8.38 -3.16
CA PHE A 237 -17.23 7.63 -3.63
C PHE A 237 -17.26 7.75 -5.16
N SER A 238 -16.77 8.88 -5.66
CA SER A 238 -16.32 9.03 -7.02
C SER A 238 -15.10 8.14 -7.07
N MET A 239 -15.35 6.82 -7.14
CA MET A 239 -14.43 5.94 -7.84
C MET A 239 -14.18 6.69 -9.13
N PRO A 240 -12.98 7.26 -9.33
CA PRO A 240 -12.71 7.95 -10.57
C PRO A 240 -13.06 6.92 -11.63
N SER A 241 -13.90 7.31 -12.59
CA SER A 241 -14.20 6.42 -13.69
C SER A 241 -12.88 5.84 -14.19
N LEU A 242 -12.85 4.60 -14.67
CA LEU A 242 -11.63 4.04 -15.27
C LEU A 242 -11.00 5.04 -16.26
N ALA A 243 -11.86 5.83 -16.93
CA ALA A 243 -11.49 7.00 -17.72
C ALA A 243 -10.81 8.14 -16.91
N ALA A 244 -11.33 8.58 -15.76
CA ALA A 244 -10.69 9.59 -14.91
C ALA A 244 -9.37 9.12 -14.26
N LEU A 245 -9.28 7.83 -13.88
CA LEU A 245 -8.02 7.21 -13.43
C LEU A 245 -6.99 7.17 -14.56
N TRP A 246 -7.39 6.74 -15.75
CA TRP A 246 -6.54 6.78 -16.95
C TRP A 246 -6.17 8.20 -17.34
N TRP A 247 -7.09 9.15 -17.23
CA TRP A 247 -6.86 10.55 -17.59
C TRP A 247 -5.93 11.24 -16.59
N GLY A 248 -6.05 10.97 -15.29
CA GLY A 248 -5.09 11.42 -14.28
C GLY A 248 -3.68 10.84 -14.50
N TRP A 249 -3.59 9.55 -14.84
CA TRP A 249 -2.30 8.89 -15.14
C TRP A 249 -1.63 9.45 -16.38
N THR A 250 -2.38 9.61 -17.46
CA THR A 250 -1.85 10.15 -18.73
C THR A 250 -1.53 11.63 -18.62
N LEU A 251 -2.33 12.45 -17.92
CA LEU A 251 -1.98 13.84 -17.61
C LEU A 251 -0.70 13.93 -16.78
N SER A 252 -0.53 13.09 -15.77
CA SER A 252 0.70 13.01 -14.98
C SER A 252 1.90 12.57 -15.83
N ALA A 253 1.71 11.56 -16.68
CA ALA A 253 2.75 11.07 -17.59
C ALA A 253 3.16 12.15 -18.60
N VAL A 254 2.20 12.83 -19.23
CA VAL A 254 2.43 13.94 -20.16
C VAL A 254 3.10 15.10 -19.46
N TYR A 255 2.65 15.49 -18.27
CA TYR A 255 3.31 16.53 -17.47
C TYR A 255 4.77 16.15 -17.17
N SER A 256 5.03 14.90 -16.79
CA SER A 256 6.39 14.41 -16.52
C SER A 256 7.26 14.38 -17.79
N LEU A 257 6.67 14.11 -18.96
CA LEU A 257 7.36 14.15 -20.24
C LEU A 257 7.70 15.60 -20.62
N VAL A 258 6.71 16.51 -20.54
CA VAL A 258 6.91 17.94 -20.84
C VAL A 258 7.96 18.52 -19.90
N ALA A 259 7.88 18.26 -18.60
CA ALA A 259 8.89 18.69 -17.63
C ALA A 259 10.28 18.12 -17.96
N SER A 260 10.37 16.87 -18.42
CA SER A 260 11.63 16.25 -18.85
C SER A 260 12.19 16.91 -20.11
N ILE A 261 11.34 17.20 -21.11
CA ILE A 261 11.74 17.91 -22.33
C ILE A 261 12.24 19.31 -21.99
N VAL A 262 11.51 20.07 -21.18
CA VAL A 262 11.92 21.42 -20.74
C VAL A 262 13.26 21.34 -20.00
N ARG A 263 13.43 20.38 -19.08
CA ARG A 263 14.68 20.16 -18.35
C ARG A 263 15.85 19.87 -19.29
N VAL A 264 15.67 18.98 -20.26
CA VAL A 264 16.69 18.65 -21.25
C VAL A 264 17.03 19.84 -22.14
N SER A 265 16.02 20.59 -22.59
CA SER A 265 16.23 21.81 -23.38
C SER A 265 17.05 22.85 -22.62
N VAL A 266 16.73 23.08 -21.34
CA VAL A 266 17.51 23.98 -20.46
C VAL A 266 18.93 23.45 -20.25
N LEU A 267 19.09 22.15 -20.01
CA LEU A 267 20.41 21.53 -19.85
C LEU A 267 21.27 21.66 -21.12
N CYS A 268 20.70 21.42 -22.29
CA CYS A 268 21.36 21.62 -23.58
C CYS A 268 21.73 23.08 -23.82
N LEU A 269 20.84 24.02 -23.49
CA LEU A 269 21.12 25.46 -23.58
C LEU A 269 22.29 25.87 -22.66
N LEU A 270 22.28 25.41 -21.42
CA LEU A 270 23.35 25.66 -20.45
C LEU A 270 24.68 25.02 -20.88
N ALA A 271 24.65 23.78 -21.39
CA ALA A 271 25.83 23.12 -21.92
C ALA A 271 26.39 23.83 -23.17
N ALA A 272 25.51 24.33 -24.05
CA ALA A 272 25.91 25.15 -25.18
C ALA A 272 26.54 26.48 -24.72
N LEU A 273 25.99 27.13 -23.70
CA LEU A 273 26.58 28.33 -23.11
C LEU A 273 27.97 28.05 -22.50
N VAL A 274 28.12 26.91 -21.81
CA VAL A 274 29.43 26.45 -21.30
C VAL A 274 30.42 26.22 -22.44
N MET A 275 29.99 25.57 -23.52
CA MET A 275 30.83 25.40 -24.71
C MET A 275 31.17 26.73 -25.40
N LEU A 276 30.28 27.72 -25.35
CA LEU A 276 30.53 29.04 -25.91
C LEU A 276 31.61 29.81 -25.13
N VAL A 277 31.58 29.71 -23.79
CA VAL A 277 32.47 30.48 -22.91
C VAL A 277 33.78 29.75 -22.61
N ALA A 278 33.74 28.43 -22.42
CA ALA A 278 34.81 27.65 -21.82
C ALA A 278 35.20 26.41 -22.66
N ARG A 279 35.08 26.50 -23.99
CA ARG A 279 35.34 25.40 -24.94
C ARG A 279 36.64 24.63 -24.64
N ASP A 280 37.77 25.32 -24.65
CA ASP A 280 39.09 24.69 -24.50
C ASP A 280 39.23 23.98 -23.14
N TYR A 281 38.56 24.52 -22.11
CA TYR A 281 38.54 23.91 -20.79
C TYR A 281 37.73 22.62 -20.80
N VAL A 282 36.54 22.61 -21.40
CA VAL A 282 35.70 21.42 -21.56
C VAL A 282 36.42 20.34 -22.36
N GLU A 283 37.10 20.70 -23.45
CA GLU A 283 37.87 19.75 -24.26
C GLU A 283 38.99 19.09 -23.44
N ARG A 284 39.75 19.86 -22.65
CA ARG A 284 40.78 19.32 -21.74
C ARG A 284 40.21 18.41 -20.66
N VAL A 285 39.10 18.80 -20.04
CA VAL A 285 38.41 17.98 -19.01
C VAL A 285 37.90 16.68 -19.64
N SER A 286 37.37 16.73 -20.86
CA SER A 286 36.86 15.56 -21.57
C SER A 286 37.96 14.55 -21.91
N ALA A 287 39.15 15.02 -22.32
CA ALA A 287 40.30 14.17 -22.60
C ALA A 287 40.76 13.41 -21.34
N ARG A 288 40.70 14.07 -20.18
CA ARG A 288 41.05 13.48 -18.89
C ARG A 288 40.00 12.49 -18.38
N ALA A 289 38.71 12.81 -18.56
CA ALA A 289 37.61 11.90 -18.27
C ALA A 289 37.70 10.61 -19.10
N ALA A 290 38.11 10.73 -20.37
CA ALA A 290 38.28 9.61 -21.28
C ALA A 290 39.51 8.73 -20.97
N ALA A 291 40.59 9.34 -20.51
CA ALA A 291 41.82 8.62 -20.18
C ALA A 291 41.64 7.69 -18.97
N GLU A 292 40.93 8.15 -17.93
CA GLU A 292 40.78 7.40 -16.68
C GLU A 292 39.35 7.48 -16.10
N PRO A 293 38.33 6.92 -16.78
CA PRO A 293 36.92 7.10 -16.41
C PRO A 293 36.58 6.55 -15.02
N PHE A 294 37.16 5.40 -14.65
CA PHE A 294 36.94 4.79 -13.34
C PHE A 294 37.55 5.62 -12.19
N LYS A 295 38.73 6.22 -12.40
CA LYS A 295 39.35 7.09 -11.40
C LYS A 295 38.59 8.41 -11.27
N ALA A 296 38.18 9.00 -12.38
CA ALA A 296 37.33 10.18 -12.38
C ALA A 296 36.00 9.91 -11.65
N GLY A 297 35.34 8.79 -11.95
CA GLY A 297 34.12 8.38 -11.24
C GLY A 297 34.33 8.16 -9.75
N ALA A 298 35.39 7.43 -9.35
CA ALA A 298 35.69 7.17 -7.95
C ALA A 298 36.01 8.45 -7.16
N ILE A 299 36.78 9.38 -7.75
CA ILE A 299 37.11 10.67 -7.14
C ILE A 299 35.87 11.55 -7.05
N GLY A 300 35.04 11.59 -8.10
CA GLY A 300 33.79 12.34 -8.11
C GLY A 300 32.81 11.84 -7.06
N PHE A 301 32.65 10.51 -6.96
CA PHE A 301 31.82 9.88 -5.94
C PHE A 301 32.35 10.13 -4.53
N LEU A 302 33.65 9.93 -4.29
CA LEU A 302 34.27 10.22 -2.99
C LEU A 302 34.11 11.70 -2.60
N ALA A 303 34.31 12.61 -3.56
CA ALA A 303 34.10 14.02 -3.35
C ALA A 303 32.65 14.31 -2.98
N GLN A 304 31.66 13.75 -3.68
CA GLN A 304 30.25 13.98 -3.39
C GLN A 304 29.83 13.41 -2.02
N VAL A 305 30.25 12.18 -1.71
CA VAL A 305 29.96 11.50 -0.43
C VAL A 305 30.59 12.22 0.74
N LEU A 306 31.80 12.77 0.60
CA LEU A 306 32.49 13.50 1.66
C LEU A 306 32.03 14.97 1.73
N PHE A 307 31.66 15.58 0.61
CA PHE A 307 31.25 16.97 0.54
C PHE A 307 29.94 17.24 1.28
N ILE A 308 28.93 16.37 1.15
CA ILE A 308 27.64 16.55 1.84
C ILE A 308 27.80 16.64 3.38
N PRO A 309 28.44 15.67 4.07
CA PRO A 309 28.61 15.75 5.52
C PRO A 309 29.51 16.91 5.94
N ILE A 310 30.59 17.20 5.19
CA ILE A 310 31.45 18.36 5.48
C ILE A 310 30.65 19.65 5.34
N LEU A 311 29.86 19.81 4.27
CA LEU A 311 29.02 20.99 4.04
C LEU A 311 28.02 21.17 5.19
N VAL A 312 27.37 20.10 5.65
CA VAL A 312 26.45 20.15 6.80
C VAL A 312 27.18 20.59 8.06
N VAL A 313 28.35 20.01 8.38
CA VAL A 313 29.14 20.40 9.55
C VAL A 313 29.59 21.86 9.46
N VAL A 314 30.05 22.31 8.29
CA VAL A 314 30.43 23.71 8.04
C VAL A 314 29.24 24.64 8.23
N ILE A 315 28.08 24.32 7.66
CA ILE A 315 26.85 25.11 7.84
C ILE A 315 26.47 25.19 9.31
N LEU A 316 26.47 24.06 10.04
CA LEU A 316 26.17 24.04 11.47
C LEU A 316 27.15 24.91 12.28
N LEU A 317 28.44 24.84 11.96
CA LEU A 317 29.46 25.67 12.60
C LEU A 317 29.25 27.16 12.27
N LEU A 318 28.90 27.49 11.03
CA LEU A 318 28.57 28.86 10.62
C LEU A 318 27.31 29.39 11.34
N VAL A 319 26.30 28.55 11.56
CA VAL A 319 25.07 28.95 12.26
C VAL A 319 25.34 29.22 13.75
N VAL A 320 26.20 28.42 14.40
CA VAL A 320 26.52 28.58 15.82
C VAL A 320 27.46 29.76 16.08
N THR A 321 28.24 30.18 15.08
CA THR A 321 29.22 31.27 15.23
C THR A 321 28.64 32.62 14.84
N ILE A 322 28.87 33.66 15.65
CA ILE A 322 28.44 35.04 15.34
C ILE A 322 29.03 35.52 14.00
N ILE A 323 30.29 35.14 13.72
CA ILE A 323 30.98 35.43 12.45
C ILE A 323 30.40 34.62 11.28
N GLY A 324 29.76 33.48 11.56
CA GLY A 324 29.26 32.60 10.53
C GLY A 324 27.93 33.05 9.91
N ILE A 325 27.13 33.89 10.58
CA ILE A 325 25.90 34.48 10.02
C ILE A 325 26.16 35.24 8.70
N PRO A 326 27.11 36.20 8.62
CA PRO A 326 27.42 36.85 7.33
C PRO A 326 28.01 35.87 6.31
N LEU A 327 28.77 34.86 6.76
CA LEU A 327 29.35 33.85 5.86
C LEU A 327 28.28 32.86 5.34
N LEU A 328 27.19 32.65 6.07
CA LEU A 328 26.07 31.78 5.69
C LEU A 328 25.43 32.28 4.39
N VAL A 329 25.42 33.61 4.17
CA VAL A 329 24.95 34.23 2.92
C VAL A 329 25.80 33.80 1.72
N LEU A 330 27.06 33.41 1.92
CA LEU A 330 27.97 32.95 0.86
C LEU A 330 27.76 31.47 0.47
N VAL A 331 27.15 30.67 1.35
CA VAL A 331 26.88 29.24 1.10
C VAL A 331 26.09 28.98 -0.19
N PRO A 332 24.97 29.67 -0.50
CA PRO A 332 24.27 29.47 -1.77
C PRO A 332 25.15 29.79 -2.99
N PHE A 333 26.03 30.78 -2.91
CA PHE A 333 26.99 31.08 -3.99
C PHE A 333 28.03 29.98 -4.15
N ALA A 334 28.48 29.35 -3.05
CA ALA A 334 29.36 28.19 -3.10
C ALA A 334 28.68 26.97 -3.75
N ILE A 335 27.42 26.70 -3.40
CA ILE A 335 26.61 25.64 -4.02
C ILE A 335 26.40 25.94 -5.51
N LEU A 336 26.13 27.19 -5.89
CA LEU A 336 25.99 27.61 -7.28
C LEU A 336 27.31 27.39 -8.05
N GLY A 337 28.45 27.79 -7.49
CA GLY A 337 29.76 27.53 -8.07
C GLY A 337 30.02 26.04 -8.29
N LEU A 338 29.67 25.21 -7.31
CA LEU A 338 29.73 23.74 -7.43
C LEU A 338 28.83 23.22 -8.56
N GLY A 339 27.62 23.76 -8.69
CA GLY A 339 26.69 23.45 -9.77
C GLY A 339 27.27 23.79 -11.14
N ILE A 340 27.95 24.92 -11.28
CA ILE A 340 28.65 25.31 -12.51
C ILE A 340 29.80 24.33 -12.82
N PHE A 341 30.62 23.95 -11.83
CA PHE A 341 31.67 22.94 -12.01
C PHE A 341 31.10 21.58 -12.42
N GLY A 342 29.99 21.17 -11.78
CA GLY A 342 29.26 19.95 -12.16
C GLY A 342 28.74 20.02 -13.60
N LEU A 343 28.17 21.15 -14.00
CA LEU A 343 27.67 21.38 -15.36
C LEU A 343 28.79 21.31 -16.40
N ILE A 344 29.96 21.91 -16.13
CA ILE A 344 31.14 21.82 -16.98
C ILE A 344 31.59 20.35 -17.11
N GLY A 345 31.65 19.63 -16.00
CA GLY A 345 31.99 18.22 -15.98
C GLY A 345 31.02 17.36 -16.79
N PHE A 346 29.72 17.54 -16.58
CA PHE A 346 28.67 16.85 -17.34
C PHE A 346 28.75 17.16 -18.83
N THR A 347 28.99 18.44 -19.18
CA THR A 347 29.19 18.88 -20.57
C THR A 347 30.40 18.21 -21.22
N ALA A 348 31.49 18.02 -20.47
CA ALA A 348 32.68 17.31 -20.96
C ALA A 348 32.41 15.82 -21.22
N VAL A 349 31.65 15.16 -20.35
CA VAL A 349 31.21 13.77 -20.57
C VAL A 349 30.27 13.67 -21.76
N GLY A 350 29.30 14.58 -21.87
CA GLY A 350 28.39 14.70 -23.00
C GLY A 350 29.13 14.92 -24.32
N TYR A 351 30.09 15.84 -24.36
CA TYR A 351 30.93 16.06 -25.53
C TYR A 351 31.70 14.80 -25.96
N HIS A 352 32.29 14.07 -24.99
CA HIS A 352 33.02 12.85 -25.29
C HIS A 352 32.12 11.76 -25.88
N LEU A 353 30.99 11.47 -25.23
CA LEU A 353 30.00 10.50 -25.70
C LEU A 353 29.40 10.91 -27.04
N GLY A 354 29.16 12.20 -27.22
CA GLY A 354 28.66 12.79 -28.45
C GLY A 354 29.61 12.62 -29.63
N ARG A 355 30.91 12.87 -29.41
CA ARG A 355 31.95 12.66 -30.43
C ARG A 355 32.07 11.19 -30.81
N LEU A 356 31.91 10.27 -29.86
CA LEU A 356 31.85 8.83 -30.15
C LEU A 356 30.62 8.51 -31.00
N LEU A 357 29.46 9.07 -30.67
CA LEU A 357 28.22 8.84 -31.39
C LEU A 357 28.28 9.41 -32.83
N THR A 358 28.75 10.64 -33.01
CA THR A 358 28.86 11.26 -34.34
C THR A 358 29.88 10.54 -35.21
N ALA A 359 31.01 10.07 -34.63
CA ALA A 359 31.97 9.25 -35.35
C ALA A 359 31.38 7.90 -35.80
N ARG A 360 30.53 7.27 -34.97
CA ARG A 360 29.86 6.01 -35.29
C ARG A 360 28.78 6.16 -36.37
N LEU A 361 28.10 7.31 -36.39
CA LEU A 361 27.07 7.64 -37.38
C LEU A 361 27.64 8.22 -38.69
N GLY A 362 28.95 8.41 -38.78
CA GLY A 362 29.61 9.01 -39.96
C GLY A 362 29.39 10.53 -40.09
N TRP A 363 28.93 11.20 -39.02
CA TRP A 363 28.71 12.65 -38.98
C TRP A 363 29.99 13.36 -38.52
N THR A 364 31.09 13.17 -39.26
CA THR A 364 32.40 13.72 -38.91
C THR A 364 32.45 15.24 -38.97
N ASP A 365 31.55 15.86 -39.73
CA ASP A 365 31.46 17.33 -39.88
C ASP A 365 30.61 18.01 -38.80
N ALA A 366 30.06 17.25 -37.85
CA ALA A 366 29.28 17.81 -36.75
C ALA A 366 30.19 18.68 -35.84
N GLY A 367 29.88 19.97 -35.78
CA GLY A 367 30.61 20.91 -34.92
C GLY A 367 30.56 20.54 -33.43
N PRO A 368 31.45 21.10 -32.58
CA PRO A 368 31.57 20.73 -31.17
C PRO A 368 30.26 20.84 -30.36
N PHE A 369 29.42 21.82 -30.71
CA PHE A 369 28.09 22.00 -30.12
C PHE A 369 27.13 20.86 -30.47
N ALA A 370 27.09 20.45 -31.74
CA ALA A 370 26.23 19.36 -32.20
C ALA A 370 26.65 18.03 -31.57
N ALA A 371 27.96 17.77 -31.47
CA ALA A 371 28.48 16.62 -30.75
C ALA A 371 28.01 16.63 -29.28
N THR A 372 28.17 17.76 -28.57
CA THR A 372 27.74 17.88 -27.17
C THR A 372 26.25 17.61 -26.98
N ILE A 373 25.40 18.20 -27.82
CA ILE A 373 23.94 17.99 -27.77
C ILE A 373 23.60 16.52 -28.04
N ALA A 374 24.21 15.91 -29.07
CA ALA A 374 24.00 14.51 -29.39
C ALA A 374 24.38 13.59 -28.23
N GLY A 375 25.49 13.88 -27.53
CA GLY A 375 25.91 13.12 -26.36
C GLY A 375 25.00 13.32 -25.14
N ILE A 376 24.52 14.53 -24.88
CA ILE A 376 23.54 14.78 -23.80
C ILE A 376 22.23 14.05 -24.10
N LEU A 377 21.75 14.10 -25.34
CA LEU A 377 20.57 13.37 -25.77
C LEU A 377 20.77 11.85 -25.63
N LEU A 378 21.96 11.34 -25.94
CA LEU A 378 22.30 9.93 -25.73
C LEU A 378 22.21 9.55 -24.25
N VAL A 379 22.80 10.34 -23.34
CA VAL A 379 22.76 10.09 -21.89
C VAL A 379 21.33 10.11 -21.34
N VAL A 380 20.51 11.06 -21.79
CA VAL A 380 19.14 11.24 -21.27
C VAL A 380 18.11 10.37 -22.00
N SER A 381 18.47 9.77 -23.14
CA SER A 381 17.58 8.93 -23.95
C SER A 381 16.88 7.81 -23.18
N PRO A 382 17.49 7.07 -22.23
CA PRO A 382 16.78 6.00 -21.53
C PRO A 382 15.66 6.56 -20.65
N VAL A 383 15.88 7.72 -20.02
CA VAL A 383 14.86 8.42 -19.22
C VAL A 383 13.72 8.91 -20.11
N LEU A 384 14.04 9.50 -21.27
CA LEU A 384 13.02 9.98 -22.22
C LEU A 384 12.17 8.83 -22.76
N VAL A 385 12.80 7.71 -23.12
CA VAL A 385 12.08 6.52 -23.59
C VAL A 385 11.22 5.94 -22.47
N ALA A 386 11.72 5.87 -21.23
CA ALA A 386 10.92 5.43 -20.09
C ALA A 386 9.69 6.32 -19.85
N ARG A 387 9.85 7.64 -19.97
CA ARG A 387 8.75 8.61 -19.85
C ARG A 387 7.75 8.51 -21.00
N LEU A 388 8.22 8.27 -22.22
CA LEU A 388 7.39 8.08 -23.40
C LEU A 388 6.54 6.80 -23.29
N ILE A 389 7.15 5.68 -22.87
CA ILE A 389 6.44 4.42 -22.63
C ILE A 389 5.42 4.58 -21.48
N GLY A 390 5.73 5.42 -20.48
CA GLY A 390 4.84 5.74 -19.37
C GLY A 390 3.50 6.39 -19.78
N ILE A 391 3.43 6.96 -20.98
CA ILE A 391 2.19 7.51 -21.54
C ILE A 391 1.22 6.39 -21.93
N GLY A 392 1.73 5.20 -22.27
CA GLY A 392 0.94 4.03 -22.68
C GLY A 392 0.08 3.38 -21.58
N GLY A 393 0.11 3.92 -20.36
CA GLY A 393 -0.75 3.51 -19.25
C GLY A 393 -0.11 2.55 -18.24
N GLY A 394 -0.88 2.18 -17.21
CA GLY A 394 -0.40 1.45 -16.03
C GLY A 394 0.10 0.02 -16.26
N VAL A 395 -0.30 -0.62 -17.37
CA VAL A 395 0.14 -2.00 -17.68
C VAL A 395 1.65 -2.07 -17.95
N LEU A 396 2.24 -1.01 -18.50
CA LEU A 396 3.68 -0.92 -18.78
C LEU A 396 4.48 -0.30 -17.63
N TYR A 397 3.83 0.02 -16.51
CA TYR A 397 4.47 0.65 -15.35
C TYR A 397 5.74 -0.05 -14.83
N PRO A 398 5.81 -1.39 -14.67
CA PRO A 398 7.05 -2.01 -14.20
C PRO A 398 8.20 -1.84 -15.20
N MET A 399 7.92 -1.85 -16.50
CA MET A 399 8.93 -1.62 -17.55
C MET A 399 9.42 -0.16 -17.56
N THR A 400 8.53 0.80 -17.35
CA THR A 400 8.89 2.23 -17.33
C THR A 400 9.72 2.57 -16.10
N VAL A 401 9.40 1.98 -14.94
CA VAL A 401 10.19 2.14 -13.71
C VAL A 401 11.58 1.52 -13.89
N GLY A 402 11.68 0.31 -14.46
CA GLY A 402 12.96 -0.34 -14.71
C GLY A 402 13.87 0.47 -15.63
N LEU A 403 13.35 0.89 -16.79
CA LEU A 403 14.11 1.70 -17.74
C LEU A 403 14.43 3.11 -17.20
N GLY A 404 13.49 3.70 -16.45
CA GLY A 404 13.69 4.98 -15.79
C GLY A 404 14.79 4.93 -14.75
N LEU A 405 14.86 3.85 -13.95
CA LEU A 405 15.92 3.63 -12.97
C LEU A 405 17.29 3.53 -13.64
N VAL A 406 17.40 2.75 -14.73
CA VAL A 406 18.63 2.65 -15.52
C VAL A 406 19.04 4.02 -16.05
N GLY A 407 18.10 4.79 -16.61
CA GLY A 407 18.37 6.13 -17.10
C GLY A 407 18.85 7.09 -16.02
N VAL A 408 18.24 7.07 -14.83
CA VAL A 408 18.66 7.88 -13.68
C VAL A 408 20.06 7.47 -13.19
N ILE A 409 20.37 6.17 -13.17
CA ILE A 409 21.71 5.69 -12.81
C ILE A 409 22.74 6.18 -13.82
N VAL A 410 22.47 6.05 -15.12
CA VAL A 410 23.37 6.51 -16.18
C VAL A 410 23.60 8.02 -16.08
N GLU A 411 22.55 8.79 -15.86
CA GLU A 411 22.66 10.23 -15.67
C GLU A 411 23.48 10.57 -14.41
N TYR A 412 23.22 9.92 -13.28
CA TYR A 412 23.99 10.10 -12.05
C TYR A 412 25.47 9.77 -12.23
N VAL A 413 25.79 8.68 -12.93
CA VAL A 413 27.17 8.31 -13.27
C VAL A 413 27.81 9.38 -14.16
N ALA A 414 27.09 9.93 -15.13
CA ALA A 414 27.61 11.01 -15.98
C ALA A 414 27.95 12.27 -15.17
N TRP A 415 27.08 12.67 -14.23
CA TRP A 415 27.32 13.80 -13.33
C TRP A 415 28.52 13.56 -12.40
N THR A 416 28.63 12.37 -11.80
CA THR A 416 29.73 12.03 -10.88
C THR A 416 31.07 11.94 -11.58
N VAL A 417 31.14 11.26 -12.74
CA VAL A 417 32.36 11.19 -13.56
C VAL A 417 32.76 12.58 -14.04
N GLY A 418 31.79 13.39 -14.48
CA GLY A 418 32.04 14.78 -14.90
C GLY A 418 32.64 15.62 -13.77
N PHE A 419 32.06 15.56 -12.58
CA PHE A 419 32.54 16.28 -11.41
C PHE A 419 33.97 15.86 -11.03
N GLY A 420 34.25 14.56 -11.01
CA GLY A 420 35.59 14.04 -10.72
C GLY A 420 36.62 14.36 -11.79
N ALA A 421 36.23 14.43 -13.06
CA ALA A 421 37.11 14.86 -14.15
C ALA A 421 37.54 16.33 -14.00
N VAL A 422 36.63 17.20 -13.55
CA VAL A 422 36.94 18.60 -13.25
C VAL A 422 37.89 18.71 -12.06
N ALA A 423 37.67 17.93 -10.99
CA ALA A 423 38.57 17.88 -9.84
C ALA A 423 39.98 17.41 -10.26
N LEU A 424 40.07 16.34 -11.04
CA LEU A 424 41.33 15.82 -11.58
C LEU A 424 42.03 16.83 -12.51
N ALA A 425 41.29 17.56 -13.33
CA ALA A 425 41.85 18.58 -14.20
C ALA A 425 42.43 19.76 -13.41
N ARG A 426 41.87 20.07 -12.23
CA ARG A 426 42.35 21.17 -11.37
C ARG A 426 43.58 20.79 -10.54
N PHE A 427 43.66 19.54 -10.08
CA PHE A 427 44.71 19.04 -9.17
C PHE A 427 45.83 18.26 -9.87
N GLY A 428 45.63 17.87 -11.13
CA GLY A 428 46.67 17.21 -11.93
C GLY A 428 47.79 18.18 -12.26
N ARG A 429 49.00 17.91 -11.75
CA ARG A 429 50.21 18.61 -12.20
C ARG A 429 50.35 18.43 -13.73
N PRO A 430 50.76 19.48 -14.48
CA PRO A 430 51.12 19.29 -15.88
C PRO A 430 52.19 18.20 -15.94
N ALA A 431 51.98 17.20 -16.80
CA ALA A 431 53.01 16.21 -17.05
C ALA A 431 54.25 16.97 -17.53
N ALA A 432 55.36 16.79 -16.82
CA ALA A 432 56.65 17.24 -17.31
C ALA A 432 56.88 16.53 -18.65
N ASN A 433 57.24 17.32 -19.66
CA ASN A 433 57.46 16.93 -21.05
C ASN A 433 58.31 15.67 -21.22
#